data_AF-A0A939R331-F1
#
_entry.id   AF-A0A939R331-F1
#
_cell.length_a   1.000
_cell.length_b   1.000
_cell.length_c   1.000
_cell.angle_alpha   90.00
_cell.angle_beta   90.00
_cell.angle_gamma   90.00
#
_symmetry.space_group_name_H-M   'P 1'
#
loop_
_entity.id
_entity.type
_entity.pdbx_description
1 polymer ?
#
loop_
_entity_poly.entity_id
_entity_poly.type
_entity_poly.pdbx_seq_one_letter_code
_entity_poly.pdbx_strand_id
1 'polypeptide(L)' 'MKKFLCISAFALFLIVGGTSCNKTCNCKTYLDGEVVTESSFDNEGGKKCSDYNTVMVIDGHKTGMECH' A
#
# COMPACT_ATOMS: atom_id res chain seq x y z
N MET A 1 29.02 -23.47 6.41
CA MET A 1 28.69 -22.66 7.59
C MET A 1 27.47 -21.82 7.22
N LYS A 2 26.26 -22.19 7.66
CA LYS A 2 25.65 -21.99 8.98
C LYS A 2 24.97 -20.61 9.07
N LYS A 3 23.65 -20.61 8.81
CA LYS A 3 22.57 -19.79 9.43
C LYS A 3 22.60 -18.30 9.01
N PHE A 4 21.50 -17.66 8.64
CA PHE A 4 20.26 -17.56 9.41
C PHE A 4 19.02 -17.42 8.52
N LEU A 5 18.13 -18.41 8.62
CA LEU A 5 16.68 -18.19 8.61
C LEU A 5 16.32 -17.48 9.92
N CYS A 6 15.52 -16.40 9.85
CA CYS A 6 14.78 -15.74 10.94
C CYS A 6 14.30 -14.38 10.36
N ILE A 7 13.04 -13.94 10.32
CA ILE A 7 11.89 -14.05 11.24
C ILE A 7 10.68 -13.53 10.43
N SER A 8 9.68 -14.38 10.19
CA SER A 8 8.30 -14.25 10.70
C SER A 8 7.56 -12.95 10.28
N ALA A 9 6.58 -13.03 9.39
CA ALA A 9 5.19 -13.33 9.75
C ALA A 9 4.53 -12.27 10.65
N PHE A 10 4.41 -11.04 10.15
CA PHE A 10 3.35 -10.09 10.50
C PHE A 10 3.16 -9.29 9.20
N ALA A 11 2.11 -9.48 8.41
CA ALA A 11 0.73 -9.35 8.80
C ALA A 11 -0.14 -10.35 8.03
N LEU A 12 -0.37 -11.51 8.66
CA LEU A 12 -1.63 -12.22 8.54
C LEU A 12 -2.71 -11.36 9.21
N PHE A 13 -3.19 -10.36 8.48
CA PHE A 13 -4.53 -9.80 8.66
C PHE A 13 -5.15 -9.65 7.27
N LEU A 14 -5.20 -10.77 6.53
CA LEU A 14 -6.27 -11.02 5.57
C LEU A 14 -7.54 -11.31 6.37
N ILE A 15 -8.02 -10.30 7.08
CA ILE A 15 -9.33 -10.33 7.71
C ILE A 15 -10.33 -10.30 6.58
N VAL A 16 -10.86 -11.48 6.26
CA VAL A 16 -12.30 -11.71 6.14
C VAL A 16 -13.06 -10.55 5.47
N GLY A 17 -13.06 -10.52 4.14
CA GLY A 17 -14.13 -9.90 3.36
C GLY A 17 -14.83 -11.02 2.62
N GLY A 18 -16.02 -11.48 3.01
CA GLY A 18 -17.15 -10.63 3.35
C GLY A 18 -17.62 -10.01 2.05
N THR A 19 -18.58 -10.66 1.41
CA THR A 19 -19.27 -10.23 0.20
C THR A 19 -19.98 -8.90 0.44
N SER A 20 -19.30 -7.79 0.22
CA SER A 20 -19.90 -6.50 -0.09
C SER A 20 -18.81 -5.67 -0.78
N CYS A 21 -19.13 -5.10 -1.94
CA CYS A 21 -18.23 -4.25 -2.72
C CYS A 21 -17.93 -2.92 -2.00
N ASN A 22 -17.30 -2.96 -0.83
CA ASN A 22 -16.61 -1.80 -0.29
C ASN A 22 -15.25 -1.74 -1.00
N LYS A 23 -14.98 -0.66 -1.73
CA LYS A 23 -13.71 -0.51 -2.44
C LYS A 23 -12.64 -0.15 -1.41
N THR A 24 -12.07 -1.11 -0.70
CA THR A 24 -10.91 -0.82 0.14
C THR A 24 -9.76 -0.39 -0.77
N CYS A 25 -9.28 0.84 -0.60
CA CYS A 25 -8.11 1.35 -1.32
C CYS A 25 -6.85 0.99 -0.57
N ASN A 26 -5.85 0.52 -1.29
CA ASN A 26 -4.52 0.24 -0.75
C ASN A 26 -3.54 1.27 -1.29
N CYS A 27 -2.82 1.94 -0.40
CA CYS A 27 -1.90 3.01 -0.73
C CYS A 27 -0.48 2.65 -0.32
N LYS A 28 0.48 2.97 -1.18
CA LYS A 28 1.92 2.86 -0.95
C LYS A 28 2.54 4.24 -0.99
N THR A 29 3.23 4.62 0.07
CA THR A 29 4.01 5.86 0.11
C THR A 29 5.43 5.57 -0.32
N TYR A 30 5.91 6.31 -1.31
CA TYR A 30 7.25 6.25 -1.86
C TYR A 30 8.09 7.42 -1.38
N LEU A 31 9.34 7.14 -1.03
CA LEU A 31 10.40 8.13 -0.80
C LEU A 31 11.64 7.64 -1.55
N ASP A 32 12.20 8.47 -2.43
CA ASP A 32 13.40 8.14 -3.21
C ASP A 32 13.31 6.83 -4.01
N GLY A 33 12.11 6.44 -4.44
CA GLY A 33 11.84 5.20 -5.17
C GLY A 33 11.56 3.98 -4.30
N GLU A 34 11.70 4.08 -2.98
CA GLU A 34 11.42 2.99 -2.04
C GLU A 34 10.07 3.16 -1.34
N VAL A 35 9.38 2.03 -1.07
CA VAL A 35 8.13 2.05 -0.29
C VAL A 35 8.47 2.20 1.18
N VAL A 36 8.07 3.32 1.77
CA VAL A 36 8.30 3.61 3.20
C VAL A 36 7.08 3.26 4.06
N THR A 37 5.88 3.20 3.49
CA THR A 37 4.65 2.90 4.23
C THR A 37 3.60 2.31 3.32
N GLU A 38 2.83 1.34 3.82
CA GLU A 38 1.63 0.82 3.18
C GLU A 38 0.43 1.04 4.12
N SER A 39 -0.69 1.49 3.58
CA SER A 39 -1.92 1.71 4.34
C SER A 39 -3.14 1.32 3.51
N SER A 40 -4.22 0.90 4.19
CA SER A 40 -5.48 0.56 3.54
C SER A 40 -6.62 1.29 4.24
N PHE A 41 -7.57 1.79 3.46
CA PHE A 41 -8.77 2.43 3.99
C PHE A 41 -9.99 2.09 3.15
N ASP A 42 -11.16 2.09 3.77
CA ASP A 42 -12.41 1.86 3.07
C ASP A 42 -12.83 3.11 2.30
N ASN A 43 -12.96 2.98 0.99
CA ASN A 43 -13.44 4.07 0.14
C ASN A 43 -14.95 4.02 0.03
N GLU A 44 -15.59 4.64 1.01
CA GLU A 44 -17.04 4.81 1.08
C GLU A 44 -17.53 5.91 0.11
N GLY A 45 -16.62 6.73 -0.41
CA GLY A 45 -16.91 7.77 -1.39
C GLY A 45 -16.81 7.21 -2.81
N GLY A 46 -17.72 7.59 -3.71
CA GLY A 46 -17.69 7.18 -5.13
C GLY A 46 -16.46 7.64 -5.94
N LYS A 47 -15.39 8.10 -5.28
CA LYS A 47 -14.10 8.40 -5.90
C LYS A 47 -13.36 7.11 -6.23
N LYS A 48 -12.43 7.16 -7.19
CA LYS A 48 -11.55 6.03 -7.48
C LYS A 48 -10.35 6.08 -6.53
N CYS A 49 -9.78 4.93 -6.17
CA CYS A 49 -8.55 4.89 -5.37
C CYS A 49 -7.41 5.66 -6.03
N SER A 50 -7.33 5.64 -7.36
CA SER A 50 -6.39 6.43 -8.15
C SER A 50 -6.49 7.94 -7.96
N ASP A 51 -7.64 8.45 -7.50
CA ASP A 51 -7.84 9.90 -7.29
C ASP A 51 -7.03 10.40 -6.08
N TYR A 52 -6.56 9.49 -5.24
CA TYR A 52 -5.70 9.78 -4.08
C TYR A 52 -4.20 9.69 -4.43
N ASN A 53 -3.85 9.41 -5.68
CA ASN A 53 -2.46 9.29 -6.12
C ASN A 53 -1.77 10.66 -6.13
N THR A 54 -0.66 10.78 -5.42
CA THR A 54 0.18 11.97 -5.34
C THR A 54 1.63 11.71 -5.76
N VAL A 55 1.90 10.55 -6.39
CA VAL A 55 3.25 10.21 -6.88
C VAL A 55 3.75 11.23 -7.88
N MET A 56 4.93 11.76 -7.61
CA MET A 56 5.75 12.54 -8.52
C MET A 56 7.06 11.78 -8.77
N VAL A 57 7.69 12.05 -9.91
CA VAL A 57 9.02 11.51 -10.23
C VAL A 57 10.01 12.67 -10.22
N ILE A 58 10.99 12.61 -9.31
CA ILE A 58 12.05 13.61 -9.16
C ILE A 58 13.37 12.87 -9.39
N ASP A 59 14.18 13.35 -10.33
CA ASP A 59 15.48 12.72 -10.69
C ASP A 59 15.40 11.22 -11.04
N GLY A 60 14.24 10.75 -11.51
CA GLY A 60 13.99 9.34 -11.82
C GLY A 60 13.47 8.50 -10.65
N HIS A 61 13.34 9.09 -9.46
CA HIS A 61 12.88 8.44 -8.24
C HIS A 61 11.42 8.82 -7.93
N LYS A 62 10.60 7.81 -7.62
CA LYS A 62 9.20 8.02 -7.20
C LYS A 62 9.16 8.59 -5.78
N THR A 63 8.41 9.67 -5.60
CA THR A 63 8.12 10.27 -4.28
C THR A 63 6.65 10.63 -4.21
N GLY A 64 5.95 10.23 -3.14
CA GLY A 64 4.52 10.48 -2.95
C GLY A 64 3.70 9.20 -2.76
N MET A 65 2.37 9.30 -2.79
CA MET A 65 1.47 8.19 -2.44
C MET A 65 0.81 7.60 -3.69
N GLU A 66 0.85 6.28 -3.86
CA GLU A 66 0.20 5.54 -4.95
C GLU A 66 -0.88 4.62 -4.38
N CYS A 67 -2.13 4.88 -4.74
CA CYS A 67 -3.31 4.16 -4.28
C CYS A 67 -3.97 3.34 -5.40
N HIS A 68 -4.46 2.15 -5.07
CA HIS A 68 -5.12 1.20 -5.96
C HIS A 68 -6.33 0.53 -5.31
#